data_AF-A0A453PJK0-F1
#
_entry.id   AF-A0A453PJK0-F1
#
_cell.length_a   1.000
_cell.length_b   1.000
_cell.length_c   1.000
_cell.angle_alpha   90.00
_cell.angle_beta   90.00
_cell.angle_gamma   90.00
#
_symmetry.space_group_name_H-M   'P 1'
#
loop_
_entity.id
_entity.type
_entity.pdbx_description
1 polymer ?
#
loop_
_entity_poly.entity_id
_entity_poly.type
_entity_poly.pdbx_seq_one_letter_code
_entity_poly.pdbx_strand_id
1 'polypeptide(L)'
;MERSSSSKIYTNQYNIGTKEEDLLTYLETFLGESVKFLWEQWVVSYPNQYEELQRAGSNPSNFTNVISNMIIAEDPELGHTSLQDERLREIEKLTLTSWKIIKEFSPHYLYNATTAQQGFNVGVVEIYFNKLLDPLGPIIFEEYKKETTGNVVNIFQGIKFVFKQLRKVCTGIQAQRSMKKIDYNFCNDIVQIPLTYGEGTKNQIL
;
A
#
# COMPACT_ATOMS: atom_id res chain seq x y z
N MET A 1 -16.86 -24.25 18.23
CA MET A 1 -17.36 -24.95 17.03
C MET A 1 -18.08 -23.93 16.16
N GLU A 2 -17.84 -23.99 14.86
CA GLU A 2 -17.81 -22.88 13.91
C GLU A 2 -19.14 -22.12 13.70
N ARG A 3 -19.06 -20.78 13.64
CA ARG A 3 -20.03 -19.96 12.91
C ARG A 3 -19.54 -19.85 11.47
N SER A 4 -20.08 -20.69 10.60
CA SER A 4 -20.00 -20.51 9.15
C SER A 4 -20.83 -19.27 8.78
N SER A 5 -20.16 -18.18 8.40
CA SER A 5 -20.80 -17.05 7.73
C SER A 5 -20.58 -17.23 6.23
N SER A 6 -21.49 -17.97 5.61
CA SER A 6 -21.52 -18.12 4.15
C SER A 6 -21.85 -16.76 3.54
N SER A 7 -20.84 -16.13 2.92
CA SER A 7 -21.03 -15.01 2.02
C SER A 7 -21.95 -15.45 0.88
N LYS A 8 -23.20 -14.97 0.90
CA LYS A 8 -24.10 -15.10 -0.24
C LYS A 8 -23.58 -14.17 -1.33
N ILE A 9 -22.81 -14.73 -2.27
CA ILE A 9 -22.54 -14.08 -3.54
C ILE A 9 -23.90 -13.97 -4.24
N TYR A 10 -24.45 -12.75 -4.31
CA TYR A 10 -25.62 -12.49 -5.14
C TYR A 10 -25.19 -12.58 -6.60
N THR A 11 -25.27 -13.78 -7.18
CA THR A 11 -25.29 -13.95 -8.63
C THR A 11 -26.62 -13.45 -9.15
N ASN A 12 -26.71 -12.14 -9.37
CA ASN A 12 -27.75 -11.55 -10.21
C ASN A 12 -27.43 -11.93 -11.67
N GLN A 13 -27.99 -13.06 -12.12
CA GLN A 13 -28.12 -13.33 -13.55
C GLN A 13 -29.21 -12.42 -14.11
N TYR A 14 -28.88 -11.15 -14.35
CA TYR A 14 -29.66 -10.34 -15.27
C TYR A 14 -29.35 -10.86 -16.67
N ASN A 15 -30.35 -11.49 -17.30
CA ASN A 15 -30.36 -11.62 -18.76
C ASN A 15 -30.40 -10.19 -19.29
N ILE A 16 -29.24 -9.66 -19.70
CA ILE A 16 -29.15 -8.36 -20.35
C ILE A 16 -29.97 -8.51 -21.65
N GLY A 17 -31.17 -7.93 -21.65
CA GLY A 17 -31.99 -7.80 -22.83
C GLY A 17 -31.18 -7.10 -23.90
N THR A 18 -31.36 -7.51 -25.15
CA THR A 18 -30.59 -7.05 -26.31
C THR A 18 -30.93 -5.61 -26.73
N LYS A 19 -31.38 -4.74 -25.81
CA LYS A 19 -31.67 -3.33 -26.07
C LYS A 19 -30.66 -2.44 -25.35
N GLU A 20 -30.12 -1.46 -26.06
CA GLU A 20 -29.06 -0.55 -25.57
C GLU A 20 -29.49 0.28 -24.34
N GLU A 21 -30.79 0.58 -24.20
CA GLU A 21 -31.38 1.18 -22.98
C GLU A 21 -31.22 0.29 -21.74
N ASP A 22 -31.10 -1.03 -21.89
CA ASP A 22 -31.02 -1.97 -20.78
C ASP A 22 -29.65 -1.93 -20.09
N LEU A 23 -28.56 -1.58 -20.80
CA LEU A 23 -27.22 -1.56 -20.21
C LEU A 23 -26.96 -0.32 -19.35
N LEU A 24 -27.32 0.88 -19.82
CA LEU A 24 -27.13 2.11 -19.04
C LEU A 24 -27.96 2.06 -17.76
N THR A 25 -29.24 1.70 -17.88
CA THR A 25 -30.15 1.51 -16.74
C THR A 25 -29.61 0.45 -15.77
N TYR A 26 -29.00 -0.63 -16.28
CA TYR A 26 -28.35 -1.64 -15.44
C TYR A 26 -27.12 -1.09 -14.71
N LEU A 27 -26.24 -0.37 -15.41
CA LEU A 27 -25.02 0.20 -14.83
C LEU A 27 -25.32 1.27 -13.77
N GLU A 28 -26.39 2.04 -13.94
CA GLU A 28 -26.90 2.98 -12.94
C GLU A 28 -27.21 2.31 -11.59
N THR A 29 -27.63 1.05 -11.58
CA THR A 29 -27.93 0.33 -10.33
C THR A 29 -26.71 0.08 -9.44
N PHE A 30 -25.50 0.20 -10.00
CA PHE A 30 -24.25 0.06 -9.26
C PHE A 30 -23.73 1.38 -8.68
N LEU A 31 -24.37 2.52 -8.99
CA LEU A 31 -23.96 3.81 -8.45
C LEU A 31 -24.38 3.92 -6.98
N GLY A 32 -23.43 4.33 -6.14
CA GLY A 32 -23.72 4.74 -4.77
C GLY A 32 -24.59 6.02 -4.75
N GLU A 33 -25.34 6.23 -3.67
CA GLU A 33 -26.37 7.28 -3.55
C GLU A 33 -25.91 8.67 -4.02
N SER A 34 -24.75 9.14 -3.56
CA SER A 34 -24.22 10.47 -3.92
C SER A 34 -23.87 10.59 -5.41
N VAL A 35 -23.31 9.53 -6.00
CA VAL A 35 -22.94 9.51 -7.43
C VAL A 35 -24.19 9.37 -8.29
N LYS A 36 -25.19 8.62 -7.84
CA LYS A 36 -26.48 8.50 -8.52
C LYS A 36 -27.20 9.83 -8.61
N PHE A 37 -27.25 10.60 -7.53
CA PHE A 37 -27.87 11.93 -7.56
C PHE A 37 -27.15 12.88 -8.53
N LEU A 38 -25.81 12.83 -8.55
CA LEU A 38 -25.01 13.61 -9.50
C LEU A 38 -25.26 13.19 -10.96
N TRP A 39 -25.36 11.89 -11.21
CA TRP A 39 -25.72 11.34 -12.52
C TRP A 39 -27.09 11.84 -12.99
N GLU A 40 -28.12 11.77 -12.14
CA GLU A 40 -29.47 12.26 -12.47
C GLU A 40 -29.46 13.76 -12.79
N GLN A 41 -28.69 14.56 -12.03
CA GLN A 41 -28.50 15.98 -12.33
C GLN A 41 -27.80 16.23 -13.67
N TRP A 42 -26.80 15.41 -14.00
CA TRP A 42 -26.09 15.50 -15.27
C TRP A 42 -26.99 15.15 -16.45
N VAL A 43 -27.79 14.09 -16.36
CA VAL A 43 -28.77 13.70 -17.40
C VAL A 43 -29.75 14.84 -17.69
N VAL A 44 -30.25 15.51 -16.65
CA VAL A 44 -31.15 16.67 -16.79
C VAL A 44 -30.44 17.88 -17.40
N SER A 45 -29.17 18.09 -17.06
CA SER A 45 -28.40 19.27 -17.49
C SER A 45 -27.79 19.14 -18.89
N TYR A 46 -27.51 17.91 -19.33
CA TYR A 46 -26.81 17.57 -20.57
C TYR A 46 -27.59 16.55 -21.42
N PRO A 47 -28.84 16.84 -21.80
CA PRO A 47 -29.72 15.87 -22.45
C PRO A 47 -29.21 15.41 -23.82
N ASN A 48 -28.52 16.29 -24.56
CA ASN A 48 -27.95 15.94 -25.88
C ASN A 48 -26.79 14.96 -25.73
N GLN A 49 -25.92 15.17 -24.74
CA GLN A 49 -24.79 14.28 -24.44
C GLN A 49 -25.28 12.93 -23.91
N TYR A 50 -26.37 12.93 -23.14
CA TYR A 50 -27.01 11.70 -22.70
C TYR A 50 -27.59 10.92 -23.89
N GLU A 51 -28.24 11.59 -24.84
CA GLU A 51 -28.74 10.96 -26.06
C GLU A 51 -27.59 10.41 -26.94
N GLU A 52 -26.47 11.13 -27.04
CA GLU A 52 -25.26 10.63 -27.70
C GLU A 52 -24.68 9.40 -27.01
N LEU A 53 -24.66 9.38 -25.68
CA LEU A 53 -24.22 8.23 -24.88
C LEU A 53 -25.13 7.01 -25.12
N GLN A 54 -26.44 7.22 -25.20
CA GLN A 54 -27.41 6.16 -25.54
C GLN A 54 -27.17 5.63 -26.96
N ARG A 55 -26.91 6.51 -27.94
CA ARG A 55 -26.62 6.14 -29.34
C ARG A 55 -25.26 5.48 -29.53
N ALA A 56 -24.28 5.75 -28.67
CA ALA A 56 -22.96 5.12 -28.70
C ALA A 56 -23.00 3.62 -28.35
N GLY A 57 -24.15 3.11 -27.91
CA GLY A 57 -24.44 1.69 -27.75
C GLY A 57 -23.86 1.09 -26.47
N SER A 58 -24.01 -0.24 -26.36
CA SER A 58 -23.75 -1.05 -25.16
C SER A 58 -22.27 -1.24 -24.79
N ASN A 59 -21.49 -0.16 -24.71
CA ASN A 59 -20.11 -0.20 -24.21
C ASN A 59 -20.02 0.36 -22.78
N PRO A 60 -19.79 -0.48 -21.75
CA PRO A 60 -19.61 -0.04 -20.37
C PRO A 60 -18.52 1.01 -20.17
N SER A 61 -17.53 1.08 -21.07
CA SER A 61 -16.48 2.09 -21.02
C SER A 61 -17.02 3.50 -21.24
N ASN A 62 -18.02 3.69 -22.12
CA ASN A 62 -18.59 5.01 -22.37
C ASN A 62 -19.30 5.55 -21.11
N PHE A 63 -20.11 4.72 -20.45
CA PHE A 63 -20.75 5.06 -19.17
C PHE A 63 -19.71 5.35 -18.08
N THR A 64 -18.72 4.48 -17.94
CA THR A 64 -17.63 4.64 -16.97
C THR A 64 -16.88 5.95 -17.21
N ASN A 65 -16.69 6.33 -18.46
CA ASN A 65 -16.00 7.57 -18.80
C ASN A 65 -16.81 8.81 -18.43
N VAL A 66 -18.11 8.79 -18.66
CA VAL A 66 -18.98 9.90 -18.24
C VAL A 66 -19.02 10.02 -16.70
N ILE A 67 -19.15 8.90 -15.98
CA ILE A 67 -19.08 8.88 -14.50
C ILE A 67 -17.74 9.41 -13.99
N SER A 68 -16.62 8.96 -14.57
CA SER A 68 -15.28 9.41 -14.22
C SER A 68 -15.13 10.92 -14.46
N ASN A 69 -15.56 11.41 -15.62
CA ASN A 69 -15.58 12.83 -15.95
C ASN A 69 -16.44 13.64 -14.97
N MET A 70 -17.60 13.15 -14.54
CA MET A 70 -18.44 13.86 -13.57
C MET A 70 -17.82 13.98 -12.19
N ILE A 71 -17.13 12.94 -11.72
CA ILE A 71 -16.57 12.89 -10.37
C ILE A 71 -15.22 13.62 -10.30
N ILE A 72 -14.40 13.46 -11.34
CA ILE A 72 -12.98 13.85 -11.32
C ILE A 72 -12.70 15.00 -12.31
N ALA A 73 -13.65 15.35 -13.19
CA ALA A 73 -13.49 16.36 -14.25
C ALA A 73 -12.34 16.07 -15.22
N GLU A 74 -12.07 14.78 -15.49
CA GLU A 74 -10.96 14.31 -16.34
C GLU A 74 -11.38 13.19 -17.30
N ASP A 75 -10.92 13.28 -18.54
CA ASP A 75 -11.14 12.33 -19.64
C ASP A 75 -10.29 11.05 -19.45
N PRO A 76 -10.90 9.86 -19.33
CA PRO A 76 -10.17 8.61 -19.15
C PRO A 76 -9.33 8.16 -20.34
N GLU A 77 -9.64 8.61 -21.56
CA GLU A 77 -8.83 8.28 -22.75
C GLU A 77 -7.54 9.10 -22.82
N LEU A 78 -7.50 10.26 -22.17
CA LEU A 78 -6.30 11.10 -22.08
C LEU A 78 -5.34 10.69 -20.94
N GLY A 79 -5.77 9.76 -20.07
CA GLY A 79 -5.01 9.31 -18.93
C GLY A 79 -4.98 10.35 -17.81
N HIS A 80 -5.19 9.90 -16.57
CA HIS A 80 -5.28 10.70 -15.35
C HIS A 80 -3.99 11.47 -14.97
N THR A 81 -3.47 12.39 -15.78
CA THR A 81 -2.18 13.03 -15.49
C THR A 81 -2.26 14.05 -14.35
N SER A 82 -3.29 14.89 -14.23
CA SER A 82 -3.35 15.91 -13.17
C SER A 82 -3.51 15.32 -11.77
N LEU A 83 -4.41 14.36 -11.58
CA LEU A 83 -4.52 13.64 -10.31
C LEU A 83 -3.24 12.83 -10.02
N GLN A 84 -2.66 12.16 -11.02
CA GLN A 84 -1.40 11.42 -10.80
C GLN A 84 -0.25 12.36 -10.41
N ASP A 85 -0.12 13.49 -11.08
CA ASP A 85 0.88 14.53 -10.81
C ASP A 85 0.68 15.16 -9.43
N GLU A 86 -0.57 15.45 -9.04
CA GLU A 86 -0.90 15.91 -7.70
C GLU A 86 -0.43 14.87 -6.66
N ARG A 87 -0.75 13.59 -6.87
CA ARG A 87 -0.36 12.53 -5.94
C ARG A 87 1.15 12.33 -5.88
N LEU A 88 1.88 12.53 -6.99
CA LEU A 88 3.34 12.54 -7.00
C LEU A 88 3.91 13.70 -6.17
N ARG A 89 3.34 14.91 -6.31
CA ARG A 89 3.72 16.07 -5.48
C ARG A 89 3.43 15.81 -3.99
N GLU A 90 2.33 15.15 -3.67
CA GLU A 90 2.02 14.76 -2.28
C GLU A 90 3.02 13.74 -1.74
N ILE A 91 3.47 12.76 -2.55
CA ILE A 91 4.56 11.85 -2.18
C ILE A 91 5.84 12.62 -1.86
N GLU A 92 6.21 13.61 -2.68
CA GLU A 92 7.40 14.42 -2.44
C GLU A 92 7.32 15.17 -1.11
N LYS A 93 6.19 15.81 -0.81
CA LYS A 93 5.94 16.57 0.44
C LYS A 93 5.87 15.68 1.68
N LEU A 94 5.37 14.46 1.56
CA LEU A 94 5.18 13.54 2.69
C LEU A 94 6.49 13.33 3.46
N THR A 95 6.48 13.60 4.76
CA THR A 95 7.68 13.43 5.60
C THR A 95 7.30 12.66 6.86
N LEU A 96 8.07 11.61 7.17
CA LEU A 96 7.93 10.89 8.43
C LEU A 96 8.72 11.63 9.50
N THR A 97 8.04 12.26 10.46
CA THR A 97 8.70 13.02 11.54
C THR A 97 8.92 12.21 12.81
N SER A 98 8.22 11.08 12.97
CA SER A 98 8.39 10.18 14.11
C SER A 98 8.01 8.75 13.76
N TRP A 99 8.74 7.76 14.30
CA TRP A 99 8.34 6.35 14.21
C TRP A 99 6.96 6.06 14.83
N LYS A 100 6.44 6.93 15.70
CA LYS A 100 5.10 6.79 16.29
C LYS A 100 3.99 6.83 15.22
N ILE A 101 4.20 7.58 14.15
CA ILE A 101 3.19 7.81 13.09
C ILE A 101 3.42 6.93 11.84
N ILE A 102 4.30 5.93 11.91
CA ILE A 102 4.61 5.05 10.76
C ILE A 102 3.37 4.28 10.27
N LYS A 103 2.44 3.97 11.17
CA LYS A 103 1.21 3.23 10.87
C LYS A 103 0.22 4.03 10.05
N GLU A 104 0.24 5.35 10.18
CA GLU A 104 -0.57 6.29 9.41
C GLU A 104 0.17 6.74 8.15
N PHE A 105 1.48 6.98 8.27
CA PHE A 105 2.34 7.41 7.17
C PHE A 105 2.38 6.39 6.03
N SER A 106 2.64 5.10 6.32
CA SER A 106 2.85 4.10 5.27
C SER A 106 1.60 3.85 4.42
N PRO A 107 0.38 3.70 4.97
CA PRO A 107 -0.84 3.61 4.15
C PRO A 107 -1.13 4.87 3.33
N HIS A 108 -0.83 6.06 3.87
CA HIS A 108 -1.00 7.30 3.12
C HIS A 108 -0.02 7.39 1.94
N TYR A 109 1.24 6.98 2.15
CA TYR A 109 2.21 6.86 1.06
C TYR A 109 1.75 5.85 0.00
N LEU A 110 1.25 4.68 0.43
CA LEU A 110 0.71 3.65 -0.46
C LEU A 110 -0.42 4.21 -1.33
N TYR A 111 -1.39 4.88 -0.70
CA TYR A 111 -2.52 5.49 -1.39
C TYR A 111 -2.03 6.42 -2.51
N ASN A 112 -1.20 7.41 -2.18
CA ASN A 112 -0.68 8.35 -3.17
C ASN A 112 0.11 7.64 -4.28
N ALA A 113 0.97 6.67 -3.95
CA ALA A 113 1.75 5.93 -4.95
C ALA A 113 0.87 5.10 -5.90
N THR A 114 -0.20 4.48 -5.38
CA THR A 114 -1.14 3.70 -6.20
C THR A 114 -2.06 4.57 -7.04
N THR A 115 -2.56 5.68 -6.49
CA THR A 115 -3.38 6.65 -7.23
C THR A 115 -2.57 7.35 -8.32
N ALA A 116 -1.27 7.58 -8.09
CA ALA A 116 -0.33 8.03 -9.10
C ALA A 116 0.01 6.97 -10.17
N GLN A 117 -0.50 5.74 -10.06
CA GLN A 117 -0.12 4.58 -10.88
C GLN A 117 1.39 4.25 -10.84
N GLN A 118 2.10 4.69 -9.81
CA GLN A 118 3.55 4.46 -9.62
C GLN A 118 3.86 3.36 -8.62
N GLY A 119 2.89 2.50 -8.28
CA GLY A 119 3.06 1.47 -7.25
C GLY A 119 4.17 0.45 -7.53
N PHE A 120 4.55 0.25 -8.79
CA PHE A 120 5.66 -0.62 -9.24
C PHE A 120 6.91 0.16 -9.66
N ASN A 121 6.89 1.49 -9.57
CA ASN A 121 8.04 2.32 -9.91
C ASN A 121 9.10 2.18 -8.82
N VAL A 122 10.26 1.63 -9.19
CA VAL A 122 11.38 1.40 -8.27
C VAL A 122 11.82 2.69 -7.59
N GLY A 123 11.92 3.81 -8.30
CA GLY A 123 12.28 5.11 -7.71
C GLY A 123 11.29 5.56 -6.64
N VAL A 124 9.98 5.38 -6.86
CA VAL A 124 8.95 5.70 -5.85
C VAL A 124 9.03 4.76 -4.65
N VAL A 125 9.39 3.49 -4.84
CA VAL A 125 9.66 2.57 -3.73
C VAL A 125 10.91 3.01 -2.95
N GLU A 126 12.00 3.39 -3.62
CA GLU A 126 13.21 3.87 -2.97
C GLU A 126 12.99 5.17 -2.18
N ILE A 127 12.19 6.10 -2.72
CA ILE A 127 11.80 7.34 -2.00
C ILE A 127 11.09 7.02 -0.68
N TYR A 128 10.25 5.99 -0.64
CA TYR A 128 9.60 5.55 0.60
C TYR A 128 10.63 5.15 1.67
N PHE A 129 11.65 4.38 1.28
CA PHE A 129 12.74 3.99 2.19
C PHE A 129 13.60 5.19 2.62
N ASN A 130 13.89 6.12 1.70
CA ASN A 130 14.66 7.33 2.01
C ASN A 130 13.92 8.29 2.95
N LYS A 131 12.59 8.17 3.07
CA LYS A 131 11.78 8.93 4.04
C LYS A 131 11.76 8.29 5.44
N LEU A 132 12.33 7.10 5.62
CA LEU A 132 12.44 6.48 6.95
C LEU A 132 13.51 7.18 7.79
N LEU A 133 13.28 7.24 9.10
CA LEU A 133 14.11 8.01 10.02
C LEU A 133 15.43 7.32 10.37
N ASP A 134 16.49 8.10 10.55
CA ASP A 134 17.77 7.61 11.04
C ASP A 134 17.72 7.10 12.49
N PRO A 135 18.64 6.18 12.87
CA PRO A 135 19.54 5.44 11.98
C PRO A 135 18.85 4.20 11.36
N LEU A 136 17.62 3.90 11.76
CA LEU A 136 16.95 2.64 11.42
C LEU A 136 16.55 2.57 9.94
N GLY A 137 16.19 3.70 9.34
CA GLY A 137 15.75 3.81 7.95
C GLY A 137 16.77 3.27 6.96
N PRO A 138 18.00 3.81 6.92
CA PRO A 138 19.07 3.30 6.05
C PRO A 138 19.37 1.81 6.28
N ILE A 139 19.42 1.35 7.53
CA ILE A 139 19.67 -0.06 7.85
C ILE A 139 18.59 -0.96 7.25
N ILE A 140 17.31 -0.58 7.41
CA ILE A 140 16.18 -1.33 6.83
C ILE A 140 16.27 -1.33 5.30
N PHE A 141 16.68 -0.22 4.68
CA PHE A 141 16.77 -0.12 3.23
C PHE A 141 17.89 -1.00 2.66
N GLU A 142 19.05 -1.05 3.31
CA GLU A 142 20.14 -1.94 2.91
C GLU A 142 19.72 -3.41 2.98
N GLU A 143 19.07 -3.82 4.07
CA GLU A 143 18.52 -5.18 4.21
C GLU A 143 17.47 -5.49 3.14
N TYR A 144 16.63 -4.50 2.79
CA TYR A 144 15.66 -4.65 1.72
C TYR A 144 16.33 -4.89 0.36
N LYS A 145 17.37 -4.14 0.01
CA LYS A 145 18.11 -4.31 -1.24
C LYS A 145 18.75 -5.70 -1.35
N LYS A 146 19.26 -6.23 -0.24
CA LYS A 146 19.81 -7.60 -0.17
C LYS A 146 18.74 -8.67 -0.46
N GLU A 147 17.53 -8.53 0.09
CA GLU A 147 16.44 -9.51 -0.10
C GLU A 147 15.74 -9.40 -1.47
N THR A 148 15.93 -8.30 -2.23
CA THR A 148 15.11 -8.00 -3.42
C THR A 148 15.88 -7.94 -4.74
N THR A 149 17.20 -8.14 -4.72
CA THR A 149 18.03 -8.12 -5.95
C THR A 149 17.49 -9.11 -6.99
N GLY A 150 17.05 -8.60 -8.14
CA GLY A 150 16.54 -9.40 -9.27
C GLY A 150 15.02 -9.63 -9.31
N ASN A 151 14.26 -9.11 -8.33
CA ASN A 151 12.80 -9.27 -8.28
C ASN A 151 12.06 -7.96 -8.60
N VAL A 152 10.95 -8.05 -9.34
CA VAL A 152 10.01 -6.91 -9.48
C VAL A 152 9.37 -6.66 -8.13
N VAL A 153 9.59 -5.48 -7.58
CA VAL A 153 9.09 -5.08 -6.26
C VAL A 153 8.16 -3.88 -6.35
N ASN A 154 7.08 -3.92 -5.57
CA ASN A 154 6.10 -2.84 -5.46
C ASN A 154 6.08 -2.21 -4.07
N ILE A 155 5.46 -1.03 -3.98
CA ILE A 155 5.37 -0.24 -2.74
C ILE A 155 4.72 -1.02 -1.59
N PHE A 156 3.74 -1.87 -1.88
CA PHE A 156 3.08 -2.68 -0.85
C PHE A 156 4.06 -3.68 -0.21
N GLN A 157 4.89 -4.34 -1.02
CA GLN A 157 5.94 -5.24 -0.54
C GLN A 157 6.99 -4.48 0.26
N GLY A 158 7.41 -3.29 -0.19
CA GLY A 158 8.33 -2.41 0.54
C GLY A 158 7.79 -2.03 1.93
N ILE A 159 6.53 -1.59 2.00
CA ILE A 159 5.86 -1.27 3.27
C ILE A 159 5.79 -2.50 4.18
N LYS A 160 5.35 -3.65 3.66
CA LYS A 160 5.28 -4.90 4.43
C LYS A 160 6.64 -5.30 4.99
N PHE A 161 7.72 -5.09 4.22
CA PHE A 161 9.08 -5.34 4.67
C PHE A 161 9.48 -4.42 5.83
N VAL A 162 9.20 -3.12 5.73
CA VAL A 162 9.46 -2.17 6.83
C VAL A 162 8.78 -2.62 8.11
N PHE A 163 7.48 -2.97 8.06
CA PHE A 163 6.76 -3.47 9.24
C PHE A 163 7.31 -4.79 9.78
N LYS A 164 7.79 -5.69 8.91
CA LYS A 164 8.48 -6.92 9.31
C LYS A 164 9.76 -6.59 10.10
N GLN A 165 10.60 -5.67 9.63
CA GLN A 165 11.83 -5.29 10.33
C GLN A 165 11.56 -4.54 11.63
N LEU A 166 10.62 -3.58 11.62
CA LEU A 166 10.22 -2.88 12.85
C LEU A 166 9.70 -3.82 13.92
N ARG A 167 8.95 -4.88 13.55
CA ARG A 167 8.52 -5.90 14.49
C ARG A 167 9.71 -6.60 15.14
N LYS A 168 10.74 -6.98 14.37
CA LYS A 168 11.96 -7.60 14.92
C LYS A 168 12.66 -6.66 15.91
N VAL A 169 12.82 -5.38 15.57
CA VAL A 169 13.43 -4.38 16.44
C VAL A 169 12.65 -4.23 17.74
N CYS A 170 11.32 -4.08 17.67
CA CYS A 170 10.47 -3.98 18.85
C CYS A 170 10.53 -5.24 19.74
N THR A 171 10.55 -6.43 19.15
CA THR A 171 10.73 -7.69 19.88
C THR A 171 12.10 -7.75 20.56
N GLY A 172 13.16 -7.31 19.88
CA GLY A 172 14.51 -7.20 20.46
C GLY A 172 14.57 -6.26 21.66
N ILE A 173 13.94 -5.08 21.57
CA ILE A 173 13.84 -4.13 22.68
C ILE A 173 13.08 -4.74 23.86
N GLN A 174 11.98 -5.45 23.59
CA GLN A 174 11.20 -6.10 24.65
C GLN A 174 12.02 -7.19 25.36
N ALA A 175 12.75 -8.01 24.60
CA ALA A 175 13.65 -9.02 25.15
C ALA A 175 14.74 -8.36 26.02
N GLN A 176 15.37 -7.29 25.53
CA GLN A 176 16.38 -6.55 26.29
C GLN A 176 15.81 -5.98 27.61
N ARG A 177 14.62 -5.37 27.57
CA ARG A 177 13.98 -4.83 28.79
C ARG A 177 13.58 -5.90 29.79
N SER A 178 13.33 -7.13 29.34
CA SER A 178 12.95 -8.24 30.21
C SER A 178 14.11 -8.82 31.02
N MET A 179 15.36 -8.58 30.60
CA MET A 179 16.56 -8.97 31.34
C MET A 179 16.91 -7.89 32.38
N LYS A 180 17.21 -8.28 33.62
CA LYS A 180 17.59 -7.32 34.67
C LYS A 180 19.04 -6.89 34.46
N LYS A 181 19.41 -5.69 34.92
CA LYS A 181 20.79 -5.14 34.80
C LYS A 181 21.88 -6.09 35.33
N ILE A 182 21.58 -6.89 36.36
CA ILE A 182 22.49 -7.89 36.94
C ILE A 182 22.77 -9.05 35.97
N ASP A 183 21.81 -9.37 35.11
CA ASP A 183 21.89 -10.47 34.14
C ASP A 183 22.70 -10.10 32.89
N TYR A 184 23.25 -8.90 32.78
CA TYR A 184 24.11 -8.47 31.65
C TYR A 184 25.60 -8.49 31.96
N ASN A 185 26.01 -8.82 33.20
CA ASN A 185 27.43 -8.91 33.53
C ASN A 185 28.16 -9.97 32.68
N PHE A 186 27.47 -11.04 32.27
CA PHE A 186 28.04 -12.02 31.34
C PHE A 186 28.34 -11.43 29.95
N CYS A 187 27.67 -10.35 29.53
CA CYS A 187 28.00 -9.70 28.26
C CYS A 187 29.40 -9.09 28.29
N ASN A 188 29.87 -8.60 29.44
CA ASN A 188 31.26 -8.16 29.59
C ASN A 188 32.23 -9.33 29.45
N ASP A 189 31.86 -10.50 29.97
CA ASP A 189 32.67 -11.73 29.86
C ASP A 189 32.71 -12.27 28.42
N ILE A 190 31.65 -12.08 27.62
CA ILE A 190 31.59 -12.46 26.20
C ILE A 190 32.41 -11.52 25.32
N VAL A 191 32.42 -10.21 25.58
CA VAL A 191 33.22 -9.27 24.78
C VAL A 191 34.73 -9.46 25.05
N GLN A 192 35.08 -10.04 26.20
CA GLN A 192 36.43 -10.38 26.62
C GLN A 192 36.81 -11.85 26.37
N ILE A 193 36.16 -12.56 25.42
CA ILE A 193 36.51 -13.95 25.10
C ILE A 193 38.02 -14.04 24.77
N PRO A 194 38.83 -14.78 25.56
CA PRO A 194 40.24 -14.98 25.26
C PRO A 194 40.39 -15.69 23.91
N LEU A 195 41.32 -15.20 23.08
CA LEU A 195 41.61 -15.77 21.75
C LEU A 195 42.22 -17.18 21.79
N THR A 196 42.45 -17.74 22.97
CA THR A 196 43.04 -19.08 23.17
C THR A 196 42.28 -19.84 24.24
N TYR A 197 41.75 -21.01 23.88
CA TYR A 197 41.29 -22.02 24.82
C TYR A 197 42.19 -23.25 24.70
N GLY A 198 42.86 -23.59 25.80
CA GLY A 198 43.67 -24.81 25.91
C GLY A 198 45.17 -24.62 25.79
N GLU A 199 45.82 -24.08 26.82
CA GLU A 199 47.09 -24.66 27.27
C GLU A 199 46.81 -25.42 28.55
N GLY A 200 46.67 -26.73 28.42
CA GLY A 200 46.59 -27.61 29.57
C GLY A 200 47.88 -27.52 30.36
N THR A 201 47.84 -26.88 31.53
CA THR A 201 48.84 -27.10 32.57
C THR A 201 48.64 -28.51 33.12
N LYS A 202 49.24 -29.48 32.42
CA LYS A 202 49.62 -30.75 33.02
C LYS A 202 50.84 -30.53 33.90
N ASN A 203 50.70 -31.00 35.14
CA ASN A 203 51.72 -31.29 36.16
C ASN A 203 52.28 -30.05 36.91
N GLN A 204 52.46 -30.11 38.23
CA GLN A 204 52.97 -31.24 39.00
C GLN A 204 52.49 -31.21 40.46
N ILE A 205 52.10 -32.36 40.98
CA ILE A 205 52.18 -32.67 42.42
C ILE A 205 53.67 -32.80 42.75
N LEU A 206 54.15 -31.96 43.67
CA LEU A 206 54.92 -32.31 44.87
C LEU A 206 54.99 -31.09 45.78
#